data_AF-A0ABD5CL51-F1
#
_entry.id   AF-A0ABD5CL51-F1
#
_cell.length_a   1.000
_cell.length_b   1.000
_cell.length_c   1.000
_cell.angle_alpha   90.00
_cell.angle_beta   90.00
_cell.angle_gamma   90.00
#
_symmetry.space_group_name_H-M   'P 1'
#
loop_
_entity.id
_entity.type
_entity.pdbx_description
1 polymer ?
#
loop_
_entity_poly.entity_id
_entity_poly.type
_entity_poly.pdbx_seq_one_letter_code
_entity_poly.pdbx_strand_id
1 'polypeptide(L)'
;MSRYSRRPLAGFAALAPCAALMASVALVALGALSACSSPPSRFYTLAGGLASSEVRSAAPPLLMIDVAAVDVPAQVARSALVVQTSATRVDVLEQARWASLPADEIRLALSQELVQRLDAIDVSRSPRPAGVSVYRVKLSVQRFESWPGSHALIDAVWSVRALSEEAVLTCRSVVSEPVGAGNDALVAGHRQALQQIAANVADGIRALDAAARAHRLLRGQAAPPCPAQ
;
A
#
# COMPACT_ATOMS: atom_id res chain seq x y z
N MET A 1 4.32 88.27 -56.05
CA MET A 1 3.91 86.84 -56.00
C MET A 1 4.72 86.16 -54.91
N SER A 2 4.17 86.06 -53.70
CA SER A 2 4.82 85.42 -52.55
C SER A 2 4.04 84.15 -52.21
N ARG A 3 4.66 82.98 -52.36
CA ARG A 3 4.07 81.71 -51.91
C ARG A 3 4.99 81.11 -50.85
N TYR A 4 4.42 81.00 -49.66
CA TYR A 4 5.00 80.45 -48.44
C TYR A 4 5.48 79.01 -48.63
N SER A 5 6.72 78.75 -48.24
CA SER A 5 7.29 77.41 -48.12
C SER A 5 6.81 76.77 -46.82
N ARG A 6 6.09 75.64 -46.90
CA ARG A 6 5.82 74.77 -45.76
C ARG A 6 6.91 73.71 -45.68
N ARG A 7 7.64 73.69 -44.56
CA ARG A 7 8.56 72.59 -44.22
C ARG A 7 7.77 71.41 -43.64
N PRO A 8 8.06 70.15 -44.03
CA PRO A 8 7.49 68.98 -43.36
C PRO A 8 8.22 68.70 -42.03
N LEU A 9 7.46 68.24 -41.04
CA LEU A 9 7.95 67.78 -39.73
C LEU A 9 8.65 66.43 -39.88
N ALA A 10 9.84 66.33 -39.31
CA ALA A 10 10.67 65.13 -39.32
C ALA A 10 10.14 64.06 -38.34
N GLY A 11 9.88 62.87 -38.89
CA GLY A 11 10.24 61.55 -38.36
C GLY A 11 10.04 61.24 -36.88
N PHE A 12 8.88 60.69 -36.52
CA PHE A 12 8.75 59.74 -35.42
C PHE A 12 9.08 58.32 -35.92
N ALA A 13 10.35 57.97 -36.04
CA ALA A 13 10.76 56.64 -36.46
C ALA A 13 11.99 56.16 -35.69
N ALA A 14 11.87 56.00 -34.37
CA ALA A 14 12.96 55.45 -33.54
C ALA A 14 12.50 54.51 -32.40
N LEU A 15 11.23 54.11 -32.34
CA LEU A 15 10.71 53.24 -31.26
C LEU A 15 10.46 51.78 -31.67
N ALA A 16 10.40 51.48 -32.97
CA ALA A 16 10.07 50.15 -33.48
C ALA A 16 11.06 49.02 -33.11
N PRO A 17 12.39 49.21 -33.12
CA PRO A 17 13.32 48.08 -32.90
C PRO A 17 13.37 47.61 -31.43
N CYS A 18 13.10 48.50 -30.48
CA CYS A 18 13.14 48.19 -29.04
C CYS A 18 11.91 47.35 -28.60
N ALA A 19 10.74 47.64 -29.18
CA ALA A 19 9.51 46.90 -28.92
C ALA A 19 9.57 45.46 -29.47
N ALA A 20 10.20 45.26 -30.65
CA ALA A 20 10.36 43.93 -31.24
C ALA A 20 11.32 43.02 -30.44
N LEU A 21 12.41 43.58 -29.89
CA LEU A 21 13.35 42.86 -29.02
C LEU A 21 12.70 42.45 -27.69
N MET A 22 11.92 43.34 -27.07
CA MET A 22 11.17 43.04 -25.84
C MET A 22 10.11 41.94 -26.04
N ALA A 23 9.39 41.97 -27.16
CA ALA A 23 8.39 40.94 -27.50
C ALA A 23 9.03 39.56 -27.72
N SER A 24 10.23 39.52 -28.30
CA SER A 24 10.99 38.28 -28.55
C SER A 24 11.45 37.63 -27.24
N VAL A 25 11.98 38.43 -26.31
CA VAL A 25 12.40 37.96 -24.97
C VAL A 25 11.19 37.46 -24.17
N ALA A 26 10.05 38.15 -24.25
CA ALA A 26 8.82 37.71 -23.59
C ALA A 26 8.33 36.36 -24.13
N LEU A 27 8.34 36.14 -25.46
CA LEU A 27 7.93 34.86 -26.05
C LEU A 27 8.84 33.69 -25.64
N VAL A 28 10.16 33.92 -25.61
CA VAL A 28 11.13 32.91 -25.15
C VAL A 28 10.94 32.61 -23.66
N ALA A 29 10.69 33.62 -22.84
CA ALA A 29 10.39 33.45 -21.42
C ALA A 29 9.08 32.66 -21.21
N LEU A 30 8.01 32.98 -21.95
CA LEU A 30 6.72 32.26 -21.94
C LEU A 30 6.85 30.81 -22.42
N GLY A 31 7.70 30.53 -23.41
CA GLY A 31 8.02 29.18 -23.87
C GLY A 31 8.85 28.37 -22.86
N ALA A 32 9.69 29.02 -22.05
CA ALA A 32 10.46 28.35 -21.00
C ALA A 32 9.60 27.91 -19.80
N LEU A 33 8.43 28.52 -19.58
CA LEU A 33 7.51 28.14 -18.50
C LEU A 33 6.82 26.78 -18.72
N SER A 34 6.62 26.35 -19.97
CA SER A 34 5.99 25.04 -20.26
C SER A 34 6.93 23.84 -20.03
N ALA A 35 8.24 24.09 -19.91
CA ALA A 35 9.24 23.07 -19.60
C ALA A 35 9.28 22.68 -18.10
N CYS A 36 8.55 23.39 -17.23
CA CYS A 36 8.51 23.13 -15.78
C CYS A 36 7.34 22.23 -15.33
N SER A 37 6.70 21.49 -16.23
CA SER A 37 5.62 20.56 -15.86
C SER A 37 6.19 19.22 -15.39
N SER A 38 5.90 18.83 -14.14
CA SER A 38 6.23 17.49 -13.62
C SER A 38 5.13 16.48 -14.00
N PRO A 39 5.48 15.22 -14.29
CA PRO A 39 4.48 14.19 -14.55
C PRO A 39 3.57 13.97 -13.33
N PRO A 40 2.27 13.69 -13.54
CA PRO A 40 1.35 13.44 -12.43
C PRO A 40 1.75 12.16 -11.67
N SER A 41 1.74 12.24 -10.34
CA SER A 41 1.98 11.09 -9.46
C SER A 41 0.69 10.29 -9.25
N ARG A 42 0.81 8.96 -9.21
CA ARG A 42 -0.26 8.02 -8.83
C ARG A 42 0.07 7.37 -7.50
N PHE A 43 -0.93 7.29 -6.63
CA PHE A 43 -0.78 6.68 -5.31
C PHE A 43 -1.62 5.40 -5.21
N TYR A 44 -1.03 4.36 -4.66
CA TYR A 44 -1.62 3.02 -4.54
C TYR A 44 -1.74 2.62 -3.08
N THR A 45 -2.79 1.86 -2.77
CA THR A 45 -3.02 1.32 -1.43
C THR A 45 -3.45 -0.14 -1.50
N LEU A 46 -2.95 -0.93 -0.56
CA LEU A 46 -3.40 -2.31 -0.37
C LEU A 46 -4.72 -2.36 0.41
N ALA A 47 -4.99 -1.34 1.22
CA ALA A 47 -6.19 -1.20 2.02
C ALA A 47 -7.26 -0.41 1.24
N GLY A 48 -8.23 -1.08 0.65
CA GLY A 48 -9.31 -0.35 -0.04
C GLY A 48 -10.26 -1.20 -0.87
N GLY A 49 -10.66 -2.37 -0.37
CA GLY A 49 -11.55 -3.30 -1.09
C GLY A 49 -12.82 -3.65 -0.34
N LEU A 50 -12.99 -3.10 0.85
CA LEU A 50 -14.13 -3.42 1.67
C LEU A 50 -15.32 -2.65 1.13
N ALA A 51 -16.15 -3.34 0.34
CA ALA A 51 -17.53 -2.93 0.12
C ALA A 51 -18.11 -2.58 1.50
N SER A 52 -18.71 -1.39 1.56
CA SER A 52 -19.50 -0.83 2.66
C SER A 52 -19.78 -1.82 3.79
N SER A 53 -19.14 -1.56 4.94
CA SER A 53 -19.33 -2.23 6.22
C SER A 53 -20.76 -2.76 6.37
N GLU A 54 -20.91 -4.08 6.33
CA GLU A 54 -22.07 -4.70 6.96
C GLU A 54 -22.11 -4.21 8.40
N VAL A 55 -23.32 -3.86 8.86
CA VAL A 55 -23.57 -3.35 10.20
C VAL A 55 -23.09 -4.43 11.17
N ARG A 56 -21.94 -4.18 11.82
CA ARG A 56 -21.41 -5.07 12.86
C ARG A 56 -22.47 -5.21 13.95
N SER A 57 -22.68 -6.45 14.39
CA SER A 57 -23.58 -6.75 15.50
C SER A 57 -23.19 -5.92 16.73
N ALA A 58 -24.18 -5.40 17.46
CA ALA A 58 -23.96 -4.60 18.67
C ALA A 58 -23.42 -5.43 19.87
N ALA A 59 -23.24 -6.74 19.71
CA ALA A 59 -22.66 -7.60 20.73
C ALA A 59 -21.14 -7.39 20.83
N PRO A 60 -20.56 -7.41 22.04
CA PRO A 60 -19.11 -7.32 22.20
C PRO A 60 -18.43 -8.53 21.53
N PRO A 61 -17.36 -8.31 20.75
CA PRO A 61 -16.71 -9.41 20.04
C PRO A 61 -16.05 -10.36 21.03
N LEU A 62 -16.23 -11.65 20.78
CA LEU A 62 -15.68 -12.72 21.60
C LEU A 62 -14.17 -12.93 21.39
N LEU A 63 -13.60 -12.27 20.37
CA LEU A 63 -12.20 -12.41 19.96
C LEU A 63 -11.62 -11.05 19.57
N MET A 64 -10.39 -10.78 20.01
CA MET A 64 -9.63 -9.59 19.63
C MET A 64 -8.30 -9.99 19.00
N ILE A 65 -7.83 -9.16 18.08
CA ILE A 65 -6.54 -9.34 17.41
C ILE A 65 -5.61 -8.18 17.71
N ASP A 66 -4.31 -8.44 17.74
CA ASP A 66 -3.26 -7.44 17.85
C ASP A 66 -2.29 -7.65 16.69
N VAL A 67 -2.50 -6.92 15.59
CA VAL A 67 -1.62 -7.01 14.41
C VAL A 67 -0.41 -6.11 14.63
N ALA A 68 0.73 -6.73 14.89
CA ALA A 68 1.99 -6.05 15.13
C ALA A 68 2.51 -5.32 13.87
N ALA A 69 3.57 -4.54 14.03
CA ALA A 69 4.32 -4.01 12.89
C ALA A 69 4.77 -5.14 11.96
N VAL A 70 4.76 -4.85 10.67
CA VAL A 70 5.15 -5.80 9.61
C VAL A 70 6.55 -5.48 9.14
N ASP A 71 7.39 -6.51 9.03
CA ASP A 71 8.71 -6.39 8.43
C ASP A 71 8.64 -6.66 6.93
N VAL A 72 9.35 -5.86 6.12
CA VAL A 72 9.44 -6.01 4.67
C VAL A 72 10.90 -5.91 4.19
N PRO A 73 11.26 -6.50 3.03
CA PRO A 73 12.61 -6.40 2.50
C PRO A 73 13.02 -4.95 2.22
N ALA A 74 14.28 -4.60 2.53
CA ALA A 74 14.79 -3.23 2.36
C ALA A 74 14.67 -2.69 0.92
N GLN A 75 14.70 -3.58 -0.07
CA GLN A 75 14.48 -3.23 -1.47
C GLN A 75 13.13 -2.53 -1.68
N VAL A 76 12.06 -3.04 -1.08
CA VAL A 76 10.70 -2.52 -1.23
C VAL A 76 10.30 -1.57 -0.10
N ALA A 77 11.12 -1.39 0.93
CA ALA A 77 10.86 -0.50 2.07
C ALA A 77 10.97 1.01 1.71
N ARG A 78 10.20 1.44 0.71
CA ARG A 78 10.20 2.80 0.16
C ARG A 78 8.81 3.16 -0.37
N SER A 79 8.56 4.45 -0.51
CA SER A 79 7.28 4.95 -1.05
C SER A 79 7.12 4.71 -2.55
N ALA A 80 8.19 4.66 -3.34
CA ALA A 80 8.09 4.34 -4.77
C ALA A 80 7.76 2.85 -4.99
N LEU A 81 6.93 2.54 -5.98
CA LEU A 81 6.60 1.17 -6.34
C LEU A 81 7.79 0.53 -7.06
N VAL A 82 8.16 -0.68 -6.65
CA VAL A 82 9.29 -1.42 -7.21
C VAL A 82 8.74 -2.56 -8.07
N VAL A 83 9.18 -2.63 -9.32
CA VAL A 83 8.81 -3.68 -10.27
C VAL A 83 10.03 -4.44 -10.74
N GLN A 84 9.85 -5.74 -10.98
CA GLN A 84 10.87 -6.61 -11.53
C GLN A 84 10.91 -6.45 -13.05
N THR A 85 12.12 -6.33 -13.60
CA THR A 85 12.35 -6.32 -15.06
C THR A 85 13.11 -7.56 -15.52
N SER A 86 13.81 -8.22 -14.60
CA SER A 86 14.42 -9.54 -14.78
C SER A 86 14.70 -10.19 -13.42
N ALA A 87 15.26 -11.39 -13.40
CA ALA A 87 15.63 -12.08 -12.16
C ALA A 87 16.63 -11.28 -11.30
N THR A 88 17.39 -10.36 -11.89
CA THR A 88 18.46 -9.60 -11.21
C THR A 88 18.32 -8.10 -11.35
N ARG A 89 17.19 -7.60 -11.90
CA ARG A 89 16.98 -6.17 -12.14
C ARG A 89 15.58 -5.75 -11.76
N VAL A 90 15.51 -4.57 -11.17
CA VAL A 90 14.29 -3.94 -10.69
C VAL A 90 14.29 -2.50 -11.11
N ASP A 91 13.11 -1.97 -11.39
CA ASP A 91 12.90 -0.56 -11.67
C ASP A 91 12.11 0.06 -10.49
N VAL A 92 12.54 1.25 -10.08
CA VAL A 92 11.88 2.05 -9.05
C VAL A 92 11.05 3.11 -9.76
N LEU A 93 9.74 3.05 -9.59
CA LEU A 93 8.80 3.92 -10.31
C LEU A 93 8.52 5.20 -9.51
N GLU A 94 9.20 6.30 -9.84
CA GLU A 94 9.09 7.55 -9.08
C GLU A 94 7.68 8.18 -9.12
N GLN A 95 6.95 8.00 -10.22
CA GLN A 95 5.60 8.54 -10.41
C GLN A 95 4.50 7.60 -9.92
N ALA A 96 4.84 6.36 -9.54
CA ALA A 96 3.89 5.37 -9.02
C ALA A 96 4.30 5.02 -7.59
N ARG A 97 3.54 5.49 -6.61
CA ARG A 97 3.94 5.46 -5.21
C ARG A 97 2.90 4.77 -4.36
N TRP A 98 3.32 4.15 -3.27
CA TRP A 98 2.44 3.72 -2.20
C TRP A 98 1.93 4.95 -1.42
N ALA A 99 0.68 4.88 -0.96
CA ALA A 99 0.06 5.91 -0.15
C ALA A 99 0.72 6.03 1.24
N SER A 100 1.22 4.91 1.78
CA SER A 100 2.10 4.83 2.94
C SER A 100 3.25 3.84 2.68
N LEU A 101 4.19 3.64 3.62
CA LEU A 101 5.25 2.64 3.41
C LEU A 101 4.62 1.24 3.25
N PRO A 102 5.19 0.35 2.42
CA PRO A 102 4.60 -0.98 2.18
C PRO A 102 4.34 -1.81 3.45
N ALA A 103 5.18 -1.68 4.48
CA ALA A 103 4.93 -2.29 5.78
C ALA A 103 3.59 -1.84 6.40
N ASP A 104 3.27 -0.55 6.32
CA ASP A 104 2.03 0.02 6.85
C ASP A 104 0.82 -0.36 6.00
N GLU A 105 0.96 -0.35 4.67
CA GLU A 105 -0.06 -0.82 3.73
C GLU A 105 -0.44 -2.28 3.99
N ILE A 106 0.55 -3.16 4.14
CA ILE A 106 0.34 -4.59 4.41
C ILE A 106 -0.29 -4.79 5.78
N ARG A 107 0.20 -4.10 6.81
CA ARG A 107 -0.34 -4.20 8.17
C ARG A 107 -1.82 -3.78 8.21
N LEU A 108 -2.14 -2.66 7.56
CA LEU A 108 -3.49 -2.13 7.51
C LEU A 108 -4.44 -3.07 6.76
N ALA A 109 -4.03 -3.56 5.58
CA ALA A 109 -4.84 -4.48 4.79
C ALA A 109 -5.03 -5.84 5.50
N LEU A 110 -3.97 -6.38 6.13
CA LEU A 110 -4.07 -7.61 6.92
C LEU A 110 -5.03 -7.45 8.11
N SER A 111 -4.92 -6.35 8.85
CA SER A 111 -5.83 -6.05 9.96
C SER A 111 -7.29 -5.97 9.51
N GLN A 112 -7.56 -5.26 8.40
CA GLN A 112 -8.89 -5.15 7.82
C GLN A 112 -9.50 -6.50 7.44
N GLU A 113 -8.73 -7.36 6.75
CA GLU A 113 -9.17 -8.70 6.36
C GLU A 113 -9.43 -9.59 7.58
N LEU A 114 -8.57 -9.55 8.61
CA LEU A 114 -8.75 -10.35 9.81
C LEU A 114 -9.95 -9.90 10.65
N VAL A 115 -10.14 -8.59 10.80
CA VAL A 115 -11.32 -8.00 11.47
C VAL A 115 -12.60 -8.52 10.82
N GLN A 116 -12.67 -8.53 9.50
CA GLN A 116 -13.84 -9.03 8.79
C GLN A 116 -14.03 -10.54 8.91
N ARG A 117 -12.96 -11.32 8.70
CA ARG A 117 -13.03 -12.80 8.68
C ARG A 117 -13.29 -13.44 10.04
N LEU A 118 -13.02 -12.72 11.12
CA LEU A 118 -13.12 -13.20 12.49
C LEU A 118 -14.20 -12.49 13.30
N ASP A 119 -14.90 -11.50 12.71
CA ASP A 119 -15.77 -10.57 13.44
C ASP A 119 -15.08 -10.02 14.71
N ALA A 120 -13.81 -9.63 14.53
CA ALA A 120 -12.91 -9.25 15.61
C ALA A 120 -12.68 -7.75 15.67
N ILE A 121 -12.09 -7.27 16.78
CA ILE A 121 -11.54 -5.91 16.87
C ILE A 121 -10.02 -5.98 16.90
N ASP A 122 -9.36 -5.16 16.08
CA ASP A 122 -7.92 -4.92 16.16
C ASP A 122 -7.60 -3.90 17.28
N VAL A 123 -6.96 -4.39 18.34
CA VAL A 123 -6.56 -3.62 19.52
C VAL A 123 -5.09 -3.21 19.50
N SER A 124 -4.39 -3.32 18.35
CA SER A 124 -2.98 -2.93 18.20
C SER A 124 -2.68 -1.48 18.61
N ARG A 125 -3.68 -0.59 18.52
CA ARG A 125 -3.57 0.84 18.89
C ARG A 125 -4.53 1.24 20.02
N SER A 126 -5.00 0.28 20.80
CA SER A 126 -5.97 0.54 21.87
C SER A 126 -5.64 -0.24 23.14
N PRO A 127 -6.13 0.21 24.31
CA PRO A 127 -6.00 -0.58 25.54
C PRO A 127 -6.64 -1.95 25.35
N ARG A 128 -6.00 -2.98 25.90
CA ARG A 128 -6.53 -4.34 25.89
C ARG A 128 -7.50 -4.52 27.06
N PRO A 129 -8.78 -4.86 26.83
CA PRO A 129 -9.70 -5.15 27.91
C PRO A 129 -9.32 -6.47 28.60
N ALA A 130 -9.52 -6.53 29.91
CA ALA A 130 -9.27 -7.74 30.69
C ALA A 130 -10.34 -8.80 30.37
N GLY A 131 -9.95 -10.08 30.40
CA GLY A 131 -10.88 -11.20 30.27
C GLY A 131 -11.30 -11.56 28.84
N VAL A 132 -10.78 -10.88 27.81
CA VAL A 132 -11.02 -11.22 26.40
C VAL A 132 -9.79 -11.89 25.79
N SER A 133 -9.97 -12.96 25.01
CA SER A 133 -8.89 -13.62 24.27
C SER A 133 -8.31 -12.67 23.22
N VAL A 134 -7.02 -12.35 23.35
CA VAL A 134 -6.29 -11.54 22.36
C VAL A 134 -5.28 -12.40 21.64
N TYR A 135 -5.33 -12.41 20.30
CA TYR A 135 -4.39 -13.11 19.45
C TYR A 135 -3.45 -12.11 18.78
N ARG A 136 -2.16 -12.17 19.12
CA ARG A 136 -1.14 -11.36 18.46
C ARG A 136 -0.69 -12.01 17.17
N VAL A 137 -0.76 -11.24 16.09
CA VAL A 137 -0.27 -11.63 14.76
C VAL A 137 1.03 -10.88 14.47
N LYS A 138 2.07 -11.61 14.09
CA LYS A 138 3.28 -11.06 13.48
C LYS A 138 3.42 -11.59 12.06
N LEU A 139 3.80 -10.72 11.13
CA LEU A 139 4.04 -11.05 9.73
C LEU A 139 5.41 -10.49 9.32
N SER A 140 6.26 -11.34 8.77
CA SER A 140 7.56 -10.97 8.22
C SER A 140 7.60 -11.38 6.75
N VAL A 141 7.61 -10.39 5.86
CA VAL A 141 7.61 -10.59 4.42
C VAL A 141 9.04 -10.86 3.97
N GLN A 142 9.25 -12.02 3.35
CA GLN A 142 10.53 -12.44 2.79
C GLN A 142 10.68 -11.99 1.34
N ARG A 143 9.60 -12.07 0.56
CA ARG A 143 9.53 -11.60 -0.83
C ARG A 143 8.25 -10.82 -1.07
N PHE A 144 8.39 -9.67 -1.69
CA PHE A 144 7.28 -8.84 -2.19
C PHE A 144 7.65 -8.44 -3.62
N GLU A 145 7.15 -9.21 -4.59
CA GLU A 145 7.58 -9.09 -5.98
C GLU A 145 6.44 -8.63 -6.87
N SER A 146 6.74 -7.65 -7.72
CA SER A 146 5.81 -7.12 -8.70
C SER A 146 6.37 -7.38 -10.09
N TRP A 147 5.86 -8.38 -10.80
CA TRP A 147 6.25 -8.71 -12.17
C TRP A 147 5.16 -8.26 -13.16
N PRO A 148 5.31 -7.09 -13.82
CA PRO A 148 4.28 -6.57 -14.70
C PRO A 148 3.90 -7.57 -15.80
N GLY A 149 2.60 -7.82 -16.01
CA GLY A 149 2.13 -8.76 -17.03
C GLY A 149 2.39 -10.24 -16.71
N SER A 150 2.88 -10.56 -15.51
CA SER A 150 3.14 -11.93 -15.09
C SER A 150 2.45 -12.25 -13.77
N HIS A 151 2.95 -11.72 -12.65
CA HIS A 151 2.42 -12.04 -11.33
C HIS A 151 2.79 -11.02 -10.24
N ALA A 152 2.01 -11.02 -9.17
CA ALA A 152 2.31 -10.38 -7.90
C ALA A 152 2.52 -11.47 -6.85
N LEU A 153 3.68 -11.51 -6.20
CA LEU A 153 4.04 -12.56 -5.24
C LEU A 153 4.33 -11.99 -3.86
N ILE A 154 3.75 -12.66 -2.86
CA ILE A 154 4.05 -12.46 -1.44
C ILE A 154 4.48 -13.78 -0.83
N ASP A 155 5.70 -13.83 -0.32
CA ASP A 155 6.23 -14.90 0.51
C ASP A 155 6.44 -14.36 1.92
N ALA A 156 5.71 -14.90 2.88
CA ALA A 156 5.72 -14.40 4.25
C ALA A 156 5.76 -15.53 5.27
N VAL A 157 6.52 -15.30 6.34
CA VAL A 157 6.46 -16.08 7.57
C VAL A 157 5.59 -15.33 8.56
N TRP A 158 4.66 -16.03 9.20
CA TRP A 158 3.75 -15.43 10.14
C TRP A 158 3.60 -16.27 11.39
N SER A 159 3.31 -15.62 12.50
CA SER A 159 3.01 -16.29 13.76
C SER A 159 1.75 -15.71 14.40
N VAL A 160 0.93 -16.60 14.95
CA VAL A 160 -0.20 -16.26 15.80
C VAL A 160 0.11 -16.74 17.21
N ARG A 161 0.00 -15.86 18.19
CA ARG A 161 0.18 -16.16 19.61
C ARG A 161 -1.07 -15.78 20.39
N ALA A 162 -1.63 -16.71 21.15
CA ALA A 162 -2.60 -16.34 22.19
C ALA A 162 -1.87 -15.58 23.31
N LEU A 163 -2.38 -14.44 23.74
CA LEU A 163 -1.74 -13.70 24.84
C LEU A 163 -2.10 -14.26 26.22
N SER A 164 -3.22 -14.99 26.32
CA SER A 164 -3.68 -15.66 27.54
C SER A 164 -2.99 -17.00 27.79
N GLU A 165 -2.53 -17.66 26.72
CA GLU A 165 -1.99 -19.01 26.74
C GLU A 165 -0.71 -18.97 25.90
N GLU A 166 0.45 -19.39 26.40
CA GLU A 166 1.73 -19.25 25.67
C GLU A 166 1.84 -20.09 24.38
N ALA A 167 0.72 -20.60 23.85
CA ALA A 167 0.61 -21.28 22.58
C ALA A 167 0.93 -20.33 21.41
N VAL A 168 1.77 -20.82 20.50
CA VAL A 168 2.18 -20.12 19.28
C VAL A 168 2.04 -21.09 18.10
N LEU A 169 1.44 -20.59 17.01
CA LEU A 169 1.45 -21.20 15.70
C LEU A 169 2.33 -20.35 14.79
N THR A 170 3.34 -20.95 14.15
CA THR A 170 4.19 -20.28 13.17
C THR A 170 4.12 -21.01 11.85
N CYS A 171 3.79 -20.29 10.79
CA CYS A 171 3.56 -20.84 9.45
C CYS A 171 4.23 -19.96 8.39
N ARG A 172 4.31 -20.48 7.17
CA ARG A 172 4.72 -19.75 5.97
C ARG A 172 3.59 -19.77 4.96
N SER A 173 3.47 -18.73 4.18
CA SER A 173 2.57 -18.69 3.02
C SER A 173 3.29 -18.06 1.85
N VAL A 174 3.22 -18.73 0.70
CA VAL A 174 3.78 -18.25 -0.58
C VAL A 174 2.64 -18.17 -1.57
N VAL A 175 2.21 -16.95 -1.89
CA VAL A 175 1.08 -16.72 -2.78
C VAL A 175 1.57 -15.94 -3.98
N SER A 176 1.25 -16.43 -5.18
CA SER A 176 1.64 -15.84 -6.46
C SER A 176 0.40 -15.69 -7.32
N GLU A 177 -0.08 -14.46 -7.46
CA GLU A 177 -1.27 -14.14 -8.23
C GLU A 177 -0.91 -13.73 -9.65
N PRO A 178 -1.45 -14.37 -10.70
CA PRO A 178 -1.23 -13.93 -12.07
C PRO A 178 -1.85 -12.54 -12.30
N VAL A 179 -1.13 -11.67 -13.00
CA VAL A 179 -1.58 -10.27 -13.23
C VAL A 179 -1.41 -9.85 -14.69
N GLY A 180 -2.30 -8.96 -15.13
CA GLY A 180 -2.15 -8.26 -16.39
C GLY A 180 -1.02 -7.22 -16.37
N ALA A 181 -0.89 -6.48 -17.47
CA ALA A 181 0.04 -5.36 -17.55
C ALA A 181 -0.43 -4.16 -16.71
N GLY A 182 0.52 -3.33 -16.28
CA GLY A 182 0.25 -2.08 -15.57
C GLY A 182 0.19 -2.21 -14.04
N ASN A 183 0.33 -1.06 -13.37
CA ASN A 183 0.48 -0.99 -11.92
C ASN A 183 -0.83 -1.27 -11.17
N ASP A 184 -1.98 -0.92 -11.76
CA ASP A 184 -3.30 -1.22 -11.16
C ASP A 184 -3.51 -2.73 -11.01
N ALA A 185 -3.15 -3.50 -12.05
CA ALA A 185 -3.23 -4.97 -12.03
C ALA A 185 -2.27 -5.58 -11.01
N LEU A 186 -1.05 -5.06 -10.88
CA LEU A 186 -0.08 -5.50 -9.87
C LEU A 186 -0.61 -5.27 -8.45
N VAL A 187 -1.17 -4.10 -8.19
CA VAL A 187 -1.71 -3.75 -6.87
C VAL A 187 -2.94 -4.61 -6.54
N ALA A 188 -3.79 -4.88 -7.52
CA ALA A 188 -4.90 -5.82 -7.35
C ALA A 188 -4.39 -7.25 -7.02
N GLY A 189 -3.37 -7.73 -7.73
CA GLY A 189 -2.75 -9.04 -7.46
C GLY A 189 -2.14 -9.11 -6.05
N HIS A 190 -1.42 -8.08 -5.60
CA HIS A 190 -0.89 -8.02 -4.23
C HIS A 190 -2.00 -8.05 -3.17
N ARG A 191 -3.12 -7.39 -3.43
CA ARG A 191 -4.28 -7.41 -2.53
C ARG A 191 -4.90 -8.80 -2.45
N GLN A 192 -5.08 -9.48 -3.57
CA GLN A 192 -5.58 -10.85 -3.60
C GLN A 192 -4.61 -11.82 -2.90
N ALA A 193 -3.30 -11.69 -3.13
CA ALA A 193 -2.29 -12.48 -2.44
C ALA A 193 -2.37 -12.29 -0.92
N LEU A 194 -2.53 -11.04 -0.46
CA LEU A 194 -2.65 -10.72 0.95
C LEU A 194 -3.98 -11.22 1.55
N GLN A 195 -5.07 -11.22 0.79
CA GLN A 195 -6.35 -11.81 1.19
C GLN A 195 -6.22 -13.31 1.46
N GLN A 196 -5.49 -14.04 0.61
CA GLN A 196 -5.23 -15.46 0.82
C GLN A 196 -4.35 -15.70 2.06
N ILE A 197 -3.32 -14.88 2.26
CA ILE A 197 -2.49 -14.95 3.48
C ILE A 197 -3.33 -14.66 4.73
N ALA A 198 -4.21 -13.66 4.67
CA ALA A 198 -5.11 -13.32 5.78
C ALA A 198 -6.10 -14.45 6.08
N ALA A 199 -6.58 -15.17 5.07
CA ALA A 199 -7.38 -16.38 5.26
C ALA A 199 -6.61 -17.45 6.05
N ASN A 200 -5.37 -17.74 5.65
CA ASN A 200 -4.51 -18.71 6.34
C ASN A 200 -4.24 -18.29 7.80
N VAL A 201 -3.98 -17.01 8.05
CA VAL A 201 -3.80 -16.48 9.42
C VAL A 201 -5.09 -16.61 10.24
N ALA A 202 -6.25 -16.30 9.66
CA ALA A 202 -7.54 -16.44 10.33
C ALA A 202 -7.84 -17.89 10.71
N ASP A 203 -7.51 -18.85 9.85
CA ASP A 203 -7.63 -20.28 10.15
C ASP A 203 -6.69 -20.71 11.26
N GLY A 204 -5.45 -20.19 11.27
CA GLY A 204 -4.52 -20.38 12.37
C GLY A 204 -5.04 -19.85 13.71
N ILE A 205 -5.67 -18.67 13.72
CA ILE A 205 -6.34 -18.10 14.89
C ILE A 205 -7.48 -19.01 15.36
N ARG A 206 -8.37 -19.42 14.45
CA ARG A 206 -9.49 -20.33 14.78
C ARG A 206 -9.02 -21.65 15.36
N ALA A 207 -7.93 -22.22 14.83
CA ALA A 207 -7.36 -23.46 15.32
C ALA A 207 -6.79 -23.32 16.74
N LEU A 208 -6.03 -22.25 17.00
CA LEU A 208 -5.53 -21.96 18.36
C LEU A 208 -6.67 -21.71 19.34
N ASP A 209 -7.70 -20.99 18.92
CA ASP A 209 -8.86 -20.66 19.74
C ASP A 209 -9.72 -21.90 20.07
N ALA A 210 -9.87 -22.83 19.12
CA ALA A 210 -10.49 -24.12 19.36
C ALA A 210 -9.64 -24.99 20.30
N ALA A 211 -8.31 -25.01 20.12
CA ALA A 211 -7.39 -25.76 20.98
C ALA A 211 -7.40 -25.22 22.43
N ALA A 212 -7.40 -23.89 22.60
CA ALA A 212 -7.51 -23.23 23.90
C ALA A 212 -8.81 -23.60 24.63
N ARG A 213 -9.95 -23.56 23.91
CA ARG A 213 -11.24 -24.03 24.45
C ARG A 213 -11.19 -25.50 24.86
N ALA A 214 -10.61 -26.36 24.03
CA ALA A 214 -10.48 -27.78 24.31
C ALA A 214 -9.54 -28.05 25.50
N HIS A 215 -8.43 -27.32 25.62
CA HIS A 215 -7.47 -27.46 26.72
C HIS A 215 -8.06 -27.05 28.07
N ARG A 216 -8.95 -26.05 28.07
CA ARG A 216 -9.76 -25.68 29.24
C ARG A 216 -10.69 -26.81 29.68
N LEU A 217 -11.07 -27.69 28.76
CA LEU A 217 -11.96 -28.83 29.01
C LEU A 217 -11.19 -30.13 29.31
N LEU A 218 -9.97 -30.32 28.77
CA LEU A 218 -9.15 -31.54 28.89
C LEU A 218 -7.65 -31.17 28.87
N ARG A 219 -6.87 -31.51 29.93
CA ARG A 219 -5.44 -31.15 30.00
C ARG A 219 -4.60 -31.94 28.98
N GLY A 220 -3.79 -31.22 28.19
CA GLY A 220 -2.58 -31.76 27.55
C GLY A 220 -2.61 -31.94 26.03
N GLN A 221 -2.71 -30.85 25.24
CA GLN A 221 -2.68 -30.92 23.77
C GLN A 221 -1.59 -30.02 23.17
N ALA A 222 -0.91 -30.53 22.14
CA ALA A 222 0.06 -29.81 21.33
C ALA A 222 -0.61 -28.77 20.40
N ALA A 223 0.18 -27.79 19.93
CA ALA A 223 -0.29 -26.76 19.01
C ALA A 223 -0.85 -27.35 17.69
N PRO A 224 -1.90 -26.74 17.10
CA PRO A 224 -2.48 -27.22 15.84
C PRO A 224 -1.48 -27.09 14.68
N PRO A 225 -1.56 -27.94 13.64
CA PRO A 225 -0.76 -27.78 12.43
C PRO A 225 -1.18 -26.53 11.64
N CYS A 226 -0.30 -26.06 10.75
CA CYS A 226 -0.63 -24.98 9.82
C CYS A 226 -1.82 -25.37 8.91
N PRO A 227 -2.68 -24.41 8.53
CA PRO A 227 -3.67 -24.65 7.50
C PRO A 227 -3.00 -25.04 6.17
N ALA A 228 -3.72 -25.81 5.35
CA ALA A 228 -3.23 -26.20 4.02
C ALA A 228 -2.99 -24.94 3.16
N GLN A 229 -1.85 -24.92 2.47
CA GLN A 229 -1.40 -23.81 1.62
C GLN A 229 -1.92 -23.96 0.19
#